data_AF-A0A543DHY9-F1
#
_entry.id   AF-A0A543DHY9-F1
#
_cell.length_a   1.000
_cell.length_b   1.000
_cell.length_c   1.000
_cell.angle_alpha   90.00
_cell.angle_beta   90.00
_cell.angle_gamma   90.00
#
_symmetry.space_group_name_H-M   'P 1'
#
loop_
_entity.id
_entity.type
_entity.pdbx_description
1 polymer ?
#
loop_
_entity_poly.entity_id
_entity_poly.type
_entity_poly.pdbx_seq_one_letter_code
_entity_poly.pdbx_strand_id
1 'polypeptide(L)'
;MAAGISLVTTVGVERFTSGDLAAEIRRTAIHGFPAVVAVPTRLTNYCTVIVDVAVGQLVDVQFRDGGRTPPIPQGQLCRDAEAVAADVMMTLLDR
;
A
#
# COMPACT_ATOMS: atom_id res chain seq x y z
N MET A 1 8.06 6.00 -12.76
CA MET A 1 7.62 5.62 -11.40
C MET A 1 6.71 6.70 -10.87
N ALA A 2 5.66 6.32 -10.16
CA ALA A 2 4.72 7.25 -9.54
C ALA A 2 4.20 6.63 -8.24
N ALA A 3 4.05 7.46 -7.20
CA ALA A 3 3.40 7.10 -5.95
C ALA A 3 2.09 7.89 -5.83
N GLY A 4 1.00 7.20 -5.51
CA GLY A 4 -0.27 7.79 -5.10
C GLY A 4 -0.50 7.51 -3.62
N ILE A 5 -0.87 8.55 -2.86
CA ILE A 5 -1.14 8.45 -1.42
C ILE A 5 -2.55 8.97 -1.18
N SER A 6 -3.38 8.20 -0.48
CA SER A 6 -4.74 8.59 -0.12
C SER A 6 -5.00 8.31 1.35
N LEU A 7 -5.42 9.33 2.10
CA LEU A 7 -6.00 9.16 3.43
C LEU A 7 -7.50 8.94 3.25
N VAL A 8 -7.98 7.77 3.63
CA VAL A 8 -9.40 7.42 3.55
C VAL A 8 -9.93 7.38 4.98
N THR A 9 -10.91 8.25 5.28
CA THR A 9 -11.42 8.45 6.66
C THR A 9 -12.82 7.88 6.89
N THR A 10 -13.32 7.12 5.92
CA THR A 10 -14.69 6.60 5.91
C THR A 10 -14.77 5.08 5.96
N VAL A 11 -13.64 4.38 5.77
CA VAL A 11 -13.56 2.90 5.75
C VAL A 11 -12.24 2.40 6.31
N GLY A 12 -12.26 1.20 6.92
CA GLY A 12 -11.07 0.48 7.41
C GLY A 12 -10.48 -0.49 6.37
N VAL A 13 -9.40 -1.19 6.74
CA VAL A 13 -8.64 -2.10 5.86
C VAL A 13 -9.49 -3.26 5.34
N GLU A 14 -10.58 -3.58 6.02
CA GLU A 14 -11.55 -4.62 5.68
C GLU A 14 -12.12 -4.43 4.27
N ARG A 15 -12.19 -3.18 3.79
CA ARG A 15 -12.59 -2.86 2.42
C ARG A 15 -11.69 -3.51 1.38
N PHE A 16 -10.43 -3.74 1.71
CA PHE A 16 -9.43 -4.34 0.83
C PHE A 16 -9.23 -5.83 1.10
N THR A 17 -9.77 -6.37 2.20
CA THR A 17 -9.67 -7.80 2.53
C THR A 17 -10.97 -8.57 2.31
N SER A 18 -12.01 -7.95 1.71
CA SER A 18 -13.33 -8.56 1.49
C SER A 18 -13.37 -9.69 0.44
N GLY A 19 -12.23 -10.03 -0.18
CA GLY A 19 -12.11 -11.18 -1.10
C GLY A 19 -12.33 -10.88 -2.58
N ASP A 20 -12.79 -9.68 -2.93
CA ASP A 20 -13.04 -9.29 -4.34
C ASP A 20 -11.79 -8.76 -5.07
N LEU A 21 -10.66 -8.61 -4.36
CA LEU A 21 -9.43 -8.12 -4.97
C LEU A 21 -8.69 -9.24 -5.71
N ALA A 22 -8.29 -8.97 -6.95
CA ALA A 22 -7.33 -9.80 -7.68
C ALA A 22 -5.89 -9.56 -7.17
N ALA A 23 -5.68 -9.81 -5.88
CA ALA A 23 -4.41 -9.58 -5.18
C ALA A 23 -4.19 -10.65 -4.10
N GLU A 24 -2.93 -11.04 -3.94
CA GLU A 24 -2.47 -11.75 -2.75
C GLU A 24 -2.31 -10.73 -1.61
N ILE A 25 -2.97 -10.99 -0.48
CA ILE A 25 -2.90 -10.12 0.69
C ILE A 25 -1.87 -10.65 1.67
N ARG A 26 -0.82 -9.86 1.89
CA ARG A 26 0.21 -10.13 2.89
C ARG A 26 0.06 -9.18 4.07
N ARG A 27 -0.27 -9.72 5.25
CA ARG A 27 -0.33 -8.92 6.49
C ARG A 27 1.08 -8.53 6.93
N THR A 28 1.23 -7.29 7.36
CA THR A 28 2.48 -6.71 7.86
C THR A 28 2.17 -5.63 8.90
N ALA A 29 3.18 -4.88 9.33
CA ALA A 29 3.01 -3.68 10.11
C ALA A 29 3.97 -2.58 9.62
N ILE A 30 3.50 -1.33 9.59
CA ILE A 30 4.32 -0.15 9.29
C ILE A 30 4.37 0.70 10.55
N HIS A 31 5.56 0.91 11.13
CA HIS A 31 5.76 1.64 12.39
C HIS A 31 4.84 1.18 13.54
N GLY A 32 4.52 -0.12 13.60
CA GLY A 32 3.65 -0.71 14.62
C GLY A 32 2.15 -0.63 14.32
N PHE A 33 1.75 0.05 13.25
CA PHE A 33 0.37 0.08 12.78
C PHE A 33 0.07 -1.14 11.89
N PRO A 34 -1.08 -1.81 12.06
CA PRO A 34 -1.49 -2.90 11.20
C PRO A 34 -1.52 -2.46 9.73
N ALA A 35 -0.94 -3.28 8.87
CA ALA A 35 -0.90 -2.99 7.44
C ALA A 35 -1.08 -4.24 6.59
N VAL A 36 -1.48 -4.03 5.34
CA VAL A 36 -1.56 -5.08 4.33
C VAL A 36 -0.84 -4.63 3.07
N VAL A 37 -0.05 -5.55 2.51
CA VAL A 37 0.50 -5.42 1.16
C VAL A 37 -0.41 -6.21 0.23
N ALA A 38 -1.06 -5.50 -0.70
CA ALA A 38 -1.86 -6.09 -1.75
C ALA A 38 -1.00 -6.27 -3.00
N VAL A 39 -0.52 -7.50 -3.21
CA VAL A 39 0.30 -7.88 -4.36
C VAL A 39 -0.64 -8.29 -5.50
N PRO A 40 -0.78 -7.51 -6.59
CA PRO A 40 -1.70 -7.86 -7.68
C PRO A 40 -1.31 -9.17 -8.36
N THR A 41 -2.29 -10.02 -8.64
CA THR A 41 -2.08 -11.33 -9.31
C THR A 41 -2.27 -11.27 -10.82
N ARG A 42 -2.80 -10.16 -11.35
CA ARG A 42 -3.04 -9.95 -12.79
C ARG A 42 -2.21 -8.81 -13.38
N LEU A 43 -2.25 -7.63 -12.75
CA LEU A 43 -1.59 -6.42 -13.23
C LEU A 43 -0.33 -6.15 -12.41
N THR A 44 0.83 -6.62 -12.88
CA THR A 44 2.08 -6.61 -12.11
C THR A 44 2.91 -5.33 -12.27
N ASN A 45 2.25 -4.20 -12.55
CA ASN A 45 2.90 -2.89 -12.75
C ASN A 45 2.70 -1.93 -11.58
N TYR A 46 2.05 -2.40 -10.51
CA TYR A 46 1.87 -1.65 -9.27
C TYR A 46 1.91 -2.55 -8.04
N CYS A 47 2.05 -1.95 -6.88
CA CYS A 47 1.77 -2.60 -5.60
C CYS A 47 1.08 -1.59 -4.68
N THR A 48 0.18 -2.07 -3.82
CA THR A 48 -0.53 -1.24 -2.86
C THR A 48 -0.21 -1.69 -1.44
N VAL A 49 0.05 -0.73 -0.56
CA VAL A 49 0.18 -0.91 0.89
C VAL A 49 -0.91 -0.09 1.55
N ILE A 50 -1.72 -0.75 2.37
CA ILE A 50 -2.76 -0.09 3.18
C ILE A 50 -2.34 -0.18 4.63
N VAL A 51 -2.28 0.97 5.30
CA VAL A 51 -1.96 1.07 6.74
C VAL A 51 -3.21 1.54 7.47
N ASP A 52 -3.66 0.79 8.45
CA ASP A 52 -4.73 1.20 9.36
C ASP A 52 -4.15 2.15 10.41
N VAL A 53 -4.54 3.43 10.37
CA VAL A 53 -3.93 4.48 11.19
C VAL A 53 -4.79 4.87 12.38
N ALA A 54 -6.10 4.67 12.31
CA ALA A 54 -7.06 4.86 13.38
C ALA A 54 -8.39 4.19 13.01
N VAL A 55 -9.31 4.02 13.96
CA VAL A 55 -10.62 3.41 13.69
C VAL A 55 -11.34 4.16 12.57
N GLY A 56 -11.61 3.45 11.47
CA GLY A 56 -12.27 4.01 10.27
C GLY A 56 -11.36 4.88 9.39
N GLN A 57 -10.06 4.92 9.65
CA GLN A 57 -9.08 5.68 8.89
C GLN A 57 -7.92 4.79 8.43
N LEU A 58 -7.62 4.86 7.13
CA LEU A 58 -6.47 4.18 6.55
C LEU A 58 -5.68 5.10 5.63
N VAL A 59 -4.41 4.78 5.46
CA VAL A 59 -3.55 5.31 4.41
C VAL A 59 -3.42 4.24 3.34
N ASP A 60 -3.82 4.56 2.11
CA ASP A 60 -3.57 3.77 0.91
C ASP A 60 -2.38 4.37 0.15
N VAL A 61 -1.30 3.59 0.06
CA VAL A 61 -0.11 3.91 -0.72
C VAL A 61 -0.06 2.97 -1.91
N GLN A 62 -0.10 3.54 -3.11
CA GLN A 62 0.09 2.80 -4.34
C GLN A 62 1.37 3.24 -5.04
N PHE A 63 2.26 2.29 -5.32
CA PHE A 63 3.47 2.52 -6.09
C PHE A 63 3.37 1.87 -7.47
N ARG A 64 3.64 2.63 -8.53
CA ARG A 64 3.55 2.19 -9.93
C ARG A 64 4.89 2.33 -10.63
N ASP A 65 5.19 1.40 -11.54
CA ASP A 65 6.40 1.46 -12.37
C ASP A 65 6.45 2.71 -13.28
N GLY A 66 5.28 3.24 -13.64
CA GLY A 66 5.10 4.39 -14.53
C GLY A 66 5.48 4.09 -15.98
N GLY A 67 5.30 2.85 -16.46
CA GLY A 67 5.58 2.47 -17.85
C GLY A 67 7.07 2.35 -18.17
N ARG A 68 7.92 2.13 -17.16
CA ARG A 68 9.37 2.00 -17.32
C ARG A 68 9.72 0.78 -18.19
N THR A 69 10.76 0.91 -19.02
CA THR A 69 11.40 -0.20 -19.75
C THR A 69 12.88 -0.31 -19.37
N PRO A 70 13.38 -1.46 -18.87
CA PRO A 70 12.61 -2.66 -18.54
C PRO A 70 11.66 -2.44 -17.35
N PRO A 71 10.57 -3.24 -17.23
CA PRO A 71 9.63 -3.15 -16.11
C PRO A 71 10.31 -3.37 -14.76
N ILE A 72 9.77 -2.74 -13.71
CA ILE A 72 10.26 -2.95 -12.35
C ILE A 72 9.71 -4.29 -11.83
N PRO A 73 10.55 -5.18 -11.26
CA PRO A 73 10.07 -6.43 -10.70
C PRO A 73 9.00 -6.21 -9.62
N GLN A 74 7.94 -7.03 -9.62
CA GLN A 74 6.82 -6.90 -8.68
C GLN A 74 7.26 -6.82 -7.21
N GLY A 75 8.23 -7.66 -6.83
CA GLY A 75 8.77 -7.65 -5.46
C GLY A 75 9.47 -6.34 -5.09
N GLN A 76 10.06 -5.63 -6.07
CA GLN A 76 10.65 -4.31 -5.85
C GLN A 76 9.55 -3.25 -5.71
N LEU A 77 8.51 -3.27 -6.55
CA LEU A 77 7.37 -2.34 -6.43
C LEU A 77 6.71 -2.39 -5.05
N CYS A 78 6.57 -3.59 -4.47
CA CYS A 78 6.01 -3.73 -3.13
C CYS A 78 6.95 -3.22 -2.04
N ARG A 79 8.26 -3.44 -2.14
CA ARG A 79 9.23 -2.86 -1.22
C ARG A 79 9.22 -1.32 -1.27
N ASP A 80 9.13 -0.76 -2.48
CA ASP A 80 9.08 0.70 -2.66
C ASP A 80 7.76 1.26 -2.10
N ALA A 81 6.64 0.55 -2.27
CA ALA A 81 5.37 0.93 -1.67
C ALA A 81 5.42 0.88 -0.12
N GLU A 82 6.06 -0.13 0.46
CA GLU A 82 6.28 -0.22 1.91
C GLU A 82 7.17 0.91 2.44
N ALA A 83 8.22 1.29 1.69
CA ALA A 83 9.09 2.41 2.04
C ALA A 83 8.32 3.74 2.01
N VAL A 84 7.52 4.00 0.98
CA VAL A 84 6.68 5.21 0.92
C VAL A 84 5.65 5.22 2.06
N ALA A 85 5.05 4.07 2.39
CA ALA A 85 4.15 3.97 3.53
C ALA A 85 4.85 4.30 4.86
N ALA A 86 6.09 3.84 5.05
CA ALA A 86 6.89 4.20 6.21
C ALA A 86 7.14 5.72 6.29
N ASP A 87 7.53 6.36 5.18
CA ASP A 87 7.76 7.81 5.12
C ASP A 87 6.50 8.63 5.43
N VAL A 88 5.34 8.19 4.92
CA VAL A 88 4.04 8.80 5.23
C VAL A 88 3.74 8.68 6.72
N MET A 89 3.95 7.50 7.30
CA MET A 89 3.68 7.27 8.72
C MET A 89 4.61 8.08 9.62
N MET A 90 5.90 8.22 9.30
CA MET A 90 6.79 9.12 10.05
C MET A 90 6.24 10.56 10.03
N THR A 91 5.78 11.03 8.87
CA THR A 91 5.21 12.39 8.75
C THR A 91 3.92 12.55 9.55
N LEU A 92 3.08 11.51 9.65
CA LEU A 92 1.84 11.53 10.43
C LEU A 92 2.09 11.45 11.94
N LEU A 93 3.15 10.76 12.36
CA LEU A 93 3.51 10.59 13.77
C LEU A 93 4.32 11.76 14.34
N ASP A 94 5.06 12.48 13.50
CA ASP A 94 5.84 13.67 13.87
C ASP A 94 4.97 14.94 14.05
N ARG A 95 3.65 14.80 14.10
CA ARG A 95 2.67 15.90 14.16
C ARG A 95 1.96 15.97 15.50
#